data_AF-A0A2G4HA88-F1
#
_entry.id   AF-A0A2G4HA88-F1
#
_cell.length_a   1.000
_cell.length_b   1.000
_cell.length_c   1.000
_cell.angle_alpha   90.00
_cell.angle_beta   90.00
_cell.angle_gamma   90.00
#
_symmetry.space_group_name_H-M   'P 1'
#
loop_
_entity.id
_entity.type
_entity.pdbx_description
1 polymer ?
#
loop_
_entity_poly.entity_id
_entity_poly.type
_entity_poly.pdbx_seq_one_letter_code
_entity_poly.pdbx_strand_id
1 'polypeptide(L)' 'MCGEEACSIQLDMMRTTIYNATDKILKSGKDAMNSFAEEEKQRMMLMGLRRFTKVEPYNVKESRRRIAAKMLEAGHYCF' A
#
# COMPACT_ATOMS: atom_id res chain seq x y z
N MET A 1 -6.35 0.24 25.55
CA MET A 1 -6.17 0.53 24.12
C MET A 1 -5.53 1.90 24.02
N CYS A 2 -4.39 2.02 23.35
CA CYS A 2 -3.77 3.32 23.09
C CYS A 2 -4.62 4.07 22.05
N GLY A 3 -4.94 5.34 22.30
CA GLY A 3 -5.74 6.16 21.38
C GLY A 3 -5.05 6.38 20.03
N GLU A 4 -5.79 6.83 19.02
CA GLU A 4 -5.27 7.02 17.65
C GLU A 4 -4.00 7.87 17.58
N GLU A 5 -3.87 8.88 18.44
CA GLU A 5 -2.68 9.73 18.54
C GLU A 5 -1.42 8.97 18.97
N ALA A 6 -1.58 8.04 19.92
CA ALA A 6 -0.48 7.19 20.40
C ALA A 6 -0.05 6.14 19.37
N CYS A 7 -0.91 5.83 18.38
CA CYS A 7 -0.65 4.89 17.30
C CYS A 7 -0.36 5.58 15.95
N SER A 8 -0.14 6.89 15.95
CA SER A 8 0.00 7.69 14.73
C SER A 8 1.12 7.19 13.80
N ILE A 9 2.25 6.77 14.36
CA ILE A 9 3.38 6.25 13.56
C ILE A 9 3.08 4.85 13.01
N GLN A 10 2.44 3.98 13.79
CA GLN A 10 2.00 2.65 13.35
C GLN A 10 0.95 2.77 12.23
N LEU A 11 0.06 3.76 12.32
CA LEU A 11 -0.89 4.09 11.24
C LEU A 11 -0.17 4.55 9.98
N ASP A 12 0.89 5.36 10.10
CA ASP A 12 1.72 5.75 8.96
C ASP A 12 2.45 4.55 8.32
N MET A 13 2.96 3.63 9.14
CA MET A 13 3.57 2.39 8.67
C MET A 13 2.57 1.52 7.91
N MET A 14 1.38 1.33 8.47
CA MET A 14 0.29 0.57 7.87
C MET A 14 -0.13 1.19 6.53
N ARG A 15 -0.44 2.49 6.50
CA ARG A 15 -0.89 3.19 5.28
C ARG A 15 0.19 3.16 4.20
N THR A 16 1.45 3.40 4.56
CA THR A 16 2.58 3.30 3.61
C THR A 16 2.69 1.89 3.04
N THR A 17 2.53 0.86 3.87
CA THR A 17 2.64 -0.54 3.45
C THR A 17 1.50 -0.91 2.50
N ILE A 18 0.26 -0.58 2.85
CA ILE A 18 -0.92 -0.85 2.02
C ILE A 18 -0.77 -0.16 0.66
N TYR A 19 -0.42 1.13 0.65
CA TYR A 19 -0.28 1.88 -0.60
C TYR A 19 0.72 1.22 -1.56
N ASN A 20 1.91 0.86 -1.06
CA ASN A 20 2.94 0.20 -1.88
C ASN A 20 2.55 -1.25 -2.26
N ALA A 21 1.86 -1.97 -1.39
CA ALA A 21 1.43 -3.35 -1.65
C ALA A 21 0.37 -3.38 -2.76
N THR A 22 -0.56 -2.43 -2.76
CA THR A 22 -1.61 -2.33 -3.77
C THR A 22 -1.04 -2.16 -5.19
N ASP A 23 0.00 -1.35 -5.36
CA ASP A 23 0.66 -1.19 -6.67
C ASP A 23 1.31 -2.49 -7.14
N LYS A 24 1.92 -3.25 -6.22
CA LYS A 24 2.49 -4.58 -6.53
C LYS A 24 1.39 -5.56 -6.95
N ILE A 25 0.28 -5.60 -6.20
CA ILE A 25 -0.88 -6.45 -6.51
C ILE A 25 -1.45 -6.10 -7.89
N LEU A 26 -1.61 -4.81 -8.19
CA LEU A 26 -2.11 -4.36 -9.48
C LEU A 26 -1.20 -4.78 -10.63
N LYS A 27 0.13 -4.68 -10.46
CA LYS A 27 1.09 -5.13 -11.48
C LYS A 27 1.01 -6.64 -11.68
N SER A 28 1.17 -7.43 -10.61
CA SER A 28 1.15 -8.89 -10.71
C SER A 28 -0.18 -9.41 -11.25
N GLY A 29 -1.31 -8.81 -10.86
CA GLY A 29 -2.63 -9.18 -11.36
C GLY A 29 -2.80 -8.90 -12.86
N LYS A 30 -2.29 -7.77 -13.35
CA LYS A 30 -2.29 -7.46 -14.79
C LYS A 30 -1.46 -8.47 -15.57
N ASP A 31 -0.25 -8.77 -15.10
CA ASP A 31 0.66 -9.70 -15.76
C ASP A 31 0.04 -11.10 -15.84
N ALA A 32 -0.57 -11.58 -14.74
CA ALA A 32 -1.30 -12.84 -14.72
C ALA A 32 -2.48 -12.82 -15.71
N MET A 33 -3.38 -11.83 -15.64
CA MET A 33 -4.55 -11.75 -16.52
C MET A 33 -4.18 -11.69 -18.00
N ASN A 34 -3.11 -10.99 -18.35
CA ASN A 34 -2.61 -10.91 -19.72
C ASN A 34 -2.05 -12.24 -20.24
N SER A 35 -1.65 -13.15 -19.35
CA SER A 35 -1.11 -14.46 -19.72
C SER A 35 -2.18 -15.55 -19.90
N PHE A 36 -3.39 -15.40 -19.34
CA PHE A 36 -4.40 -16.47 -19.36
C PHE A 36 -5.77 -16.09 -19.93
N ALA A 37 -6.17 -14.81 -19.91
CA ALA A 37 -7.51 -14.39 -20.31
C ALA A 37 -7.50 -13.76 -21.70
N GLU A 38 -8.44 -14.16 -22.55
CA GLU A 38 -8.59 -13.60 -23.90
C GLU A 38 -9.77 -12.61 -23.99
N GLU A 39 -9.55 -11.59 -24.83
CA GLU A 39 -10.50 -10.59 -25.31
C GLU A 39 -11.46 -10.00 -24.28
N GLU A 40 -12.70 -10.48 -24.21
CA GLU A 40 -13.75 -9.86 -23.40
C GLU A 40 -13.62 -10.21 -21.91
N LYS A 41 -13.24 -11.46 -21.60
CA LYS A 41 -13.01 -11.89 -20.22
C LYS A 41 -11.85 -11.12 -19.60
N GLN A 42 -10.79 -10.91 -20.38
CA GLN A 42 -9.62 -10.13 -19.93
C GLN A 42 -10.01 -8.70 -19.56
N ARG A 43 -10.79 -8.01 -20.42
CA ARG A 43 -11.23 -6.63 -20.15
C ARG A 43 -12.05 -6.53 -18.87
N MET A 44 -12.99 -7.45 -18.66
CA MET A 44 -13.82 -7.49 -17.46
C MET A 44 -13.00 -7.73 -16.20
N MET A 45 -12.03 -8.66 -16.24
CA MET A 45 -11.16 -8.96 -15.11
C MET A 45 -10.23 -7.80 -14.77
N LEU A 46 -9.66 -7.13 -15.78
CA LEU A 46 -8.81 -5.94 -15.59
C LEU A 46 -9.58 -4.77 -14.98
N MET A 47 -10.86 -4.58 -15.34
CA MET A 47 -11.71 -3.57 -14.70
C MET A 47 -11.98 -3.89 -13.23
N GLY A 48 -12.27 -5.15 -12.91
CA GLY A 48 -12.43 -5.60 -11.52
C GLY A 48 -11.16 -5.38 -10.71
N LEU A 49 -10.00 -5.78 -11.25
CA LEU A 49 -8.71 -5.62 -10.60
C LEU A 49 -8.44 -4.16 -10.23
N ARG A 50 -8.67 -3.22 -11.16
CA ARG A 50 -8.48 -1.78 -10.90
C ARG A 50 -9.37 -1.24 -9.77
N ARG A 51 -10.59 -1.78 -9.61
CA ARG A 51 -11.51 -1.38 -8.53
C ARG A 51 -11.03 -1.92 -7.18
N PHE A 52 -10.58 -3.16 -7.13
CA PHE A 52 -10.10 -3.78 -5.89
C PHE A 52 -8.75 -3.24 -5.42
N THR A 53 -7.93 -2.74 -6.35
CA THR A 53 -6.64 -2.11 -6.04
C THR A 53 -6.72 -0.58 -6.02
N LYS A 54 -7.91 0.00 -5.86
CA LYS A 54 -8.02 1.46 -5.77
C LYS A 54 -7.66 1.90 -4.34
N VAL A 55 -6.61 2.70 -4.22
CA VAL A 55 -6.22 3.36 -2.98
C VAL A 55 -6.20 4.87 -3.19
N GLU A 56 -6.59 5.63 -2.17
CA GLU A 56 -6.52 7.08 -2.22
C GLU A 56 -5.05 7.55 -2.28
N PRO A 57 -4.78 8.69 -2.95
CA PRO A 57 -3.43 9.26 -3.00
C PRO A 57 -2.87 9.44 -1.59
N TYR A 58 -1.68 8.90 -1.35
CA TYR A 58 -1.04 8.94 -0.04
C TYR A 58 0.41 9.39 -0.16
N ASN A 59 0.79 10.39 0.64
CA ASN A 59 2.15 10.93 0.63
C ASN A 59 3.11 10.03 1.42
N VAL A 60 3.55 8.95 0.77
CA VAL A 60 4.51 7.99 1.34
C VAL A 60 5.84 8.62 1.76
N LYS A 61 6.24 9.74 1.13
CA LYS A 61 7.50 10.43 1.45
C LYS A 61 7.45 11.01 2.87
N GLU A 62 6.40 11.77 3.18
CA GLU A 62 6.25 12.39 4.50
C GLU A 62 6.02 11.34 5.60
N SER A 63 5.25 10.30 5.32
CA SER A 63 5.04 9.21 6.28
C SER A 63 6.33 8.47 6.60
N ARG A 64 7.14 8.14 5.58
CA ARG A 64 8.45 7.51 5.80
C ARG A 64 9.40 8.41 6.58
N ARG A 65 9.36 9.73 6.37
CA ARG A 65 10.15 10.70 7.15
C ARG A 65 9.78 10.69 8.63
N ARG A 66 8.48 10.67 8.97
CA ARG A 66 8.02 10.59 10.36
C ARG A 66 8.45 9.28 11.04
N ILE A 67 8.29 8.15 10.34
CA ILE A 67 8.73 6.83 10.84
C ILE A 67 10.25 6.82 11.07
N ALA A 68 11.03 7.31 10.10
CA ALA A 68 12.49 7.38 10.21
C ALA A 68 12.95 8.31 11.34
N ALA A 69 12.33 9.47 11.50
CA ALA A 69 12.65 10.39 12.59
C ALA A 69 12.46 9.71 13.95
N LYS A 70 11.39 8.91 14.13
CA LYS A 70 11.16 8.20 15.40
C LYS A 70 12.20 7.12 15.67
N MET A 71 12.60 6.36 14.64
CA MET A 71 13.66 5.35 14.79
C MET A 71 15.03 5.99 15.05
N LEU A 72 15.32 7.14 14.43
CA LEU A 72 16.56 7.89 14.67
C LEU A 72 16.63 8.43 16.10
N GLU A 73 15.53 8.96 16.63
CA GLU A 73 15.43 9.39 18.03
C GLU A 73 15.68 8.22 19.00
N ALA A 74 15.15 7.04 18.70
CA ALA A 74 15.36 5.85 19.53
C ALA A 74 16.75 5.21 19.35
N GLY A 75 17.41 5.40 18.21
CA GLY A 75 18.70 4.77 17.88
C GLY A 75 18.62 3.26 17.58
N HIS A 76 17.42 2.69 17.55
CA HIS A 76 17.15 1.28 17.26
C HIS A 76 15.73 1.13 16.69
N TYR A 77 15.38 -0.07 16.22
CA TYR A 77 14.02 -0.38 15.80
C TYR A 77 13.10 -0.39 17.03
N CYS A 78 12.19 0.59 17.11
CA CYS A 78 11.36 0.87 18.29
C CYS A 78 9.86 0.58 18.07
N PHE A 79 9.53 -0.35 17.16
CA PHE A 79 8.15 -0.70 16.80
C PHE A 79 7.90 -2.20 16.90
#